data_AF-A0A965XJW3-F1
#
_entry.id   AF-A0A965XJW3-F1
#
_cell.length_a   1.000
_cell.length_b   1.000
_cell.length_c   1.000
_cell.angle_alpha   90.00
_cell.angle_beta   90.00
_cell.angle_gamma   90.00
#
_symmetry.space_group_name_H-M   'P 1'
#
loop_
_entity.id
_entity.type
_entity.pdbx_description
1 polymer ?
#
loop_
_entity_poly.entity_id
_entity_poly.type
_entity_poly.pdbx_seq_one_letter_code
_entity_poly.pdbx_strand_id
1 'polypeptide(L)'
;MKSSVYLLQTGGTRMNYIVLDLEFNQSFPFKTGDAAAPVAECPFEIIQIGAVKLNQSFQQIDTFNAMIQPQIYPRLHPFVEKITGITDEKLKGQLSFTEAFQNFASFIGNEDAILCTWGTDDIKSLFRNILYYKLDTNSITNKYLNVQKYASAYLKYEAGKAIGLKNAVIELKIEIDLPFHDALCDAIYTAKVFELVHPEEIIPTTFKPTVLLVSIPKAPRTNTAALLVHISDLMERELTSQEKKITKIAYFLGRGHAFDAPASEKNKKKR
;
A
#
# COMPACT_ATOMS: atom_id res chain seq x y z
N MET A 1 -49.05 34.09 -6.30
CA MET A 1 -47.72 34.00 -6.95
C MET A 1 -46.77 33.31 -5.98
N LYS A 2 -46.53 32.01 -6.13
CA LYS A 2 -45.49 31.27 -5.41
C LYS A 2 -44.40 30.96 -6.43
N SER A 3 -43.29 31.69 -6.36
CA SER A 3 -42.10 31.45 -7.19
C SER A 3 -41.44 30.17 -6.70
N SER A 4 -41.54 29.11 -7.51
CA SER A 4 -40.77 27.87 -7.32
C SER A 4 -39.42 28.09 -8.01
N VAL A 5 -38.38 28.30 -7.22
CA VAL A 5 -37.00 28.38 -7.70
C VAL A 5 -36.54 26.96 -7.98
N TYR A 6 -36.54 26.57 -9.25
CA TYR A 6 -35.80 25.41 -9.71
C TYR A 6 -34.30 25.72 -9.57
N LEU A 7 -33.66 25.16 -8.54
CA LEU A 7 -32.22 25.08 -8.48
C LEU A 7 -31.76 24.16 -9.61
N LEU A 8 -31.25 24.78 -10.68
CA LEU A 8 -30.53 24.10 -11.74
C LEU A 8 -29.32 23.40 -11.10
N GLN A 9 -29.41 22.08 -11.02
CA GLN A 9 -28.30 21.22 -10.64
C GLN A 9 -27.25 21.34 -11.73
N THR A 10 -26.23 22.15 -11.50
CA THR A 10 -25.11 22.31 -12.41
C THR A 10 -24.44 20.95 -12.57
N GLY A 11 -24.35 20.48 -13.81
CA GLY A 11 -23.73 19.20 -14.18
C GLY A 11 -22.21 19.21 -14.00
N GLY A 12 -21.76 19.32 -12.75
CA GLY A 12 -20.41 18.90 -12.37
C GLY A 12 -20.37 17.38 -12.37
N THR A 13 -19.38 16.79 -13.03
CA THR A 13 -19.09 15.35 -12.97
C THR A 13 -19.08 14.91 -11.50
N ARG A 14 -19.94 13.95 -11.14
CA ARG A 14 -19.99 13.45 -9.77
C ARG A 14 -18.74 12.64 -9.49
N MET A 15 -17.83 13.21 -8.69
CA MET A 15 -16.64 12.53 -8.21
C MET A 15 -16.98 11.72 -6.95
N ASN A 16 -16.67 10.43 -6.95
CA ASN A 16 -16.78 9.57 -5.78
C ASN A 16 -15.39 9.21 -5.24
N TYR A 17 -15.27 9.13 -3.92
CA TYR A 17 -14.09 8.60 -3.26
C TYR A 17 -14.36 7.17 -2.82
N ILE A 18 -13.53 6.25 -3.28
CA ILE A 18 -13.63 4.83 -2.94
C ILE A 18 -12.57 4.56 -1.89
N VAL A 19 -12.93 4.72 -0.62
CA VAL A 19 -12.04 4.42 0.50
C VAL A 19 -11.90 2.91 0.58
N LEU A 20 -10.68 2.40 0.44
CA LEU A 20 -10.36 0.99 0.28
C LEU A 20 -9.33 0.59 1.34
N ASP A 21 -9.55 -0.59 1.91
CA ASP A 21 -8.56 -1.33 2.67
C ASP A 21 -8.62 -2.81 2.26
N LEU A 22 -7.53 -3.54 2.47
CA LEU A 22 -7.35 -4.90 1.97
C LEU A 22 -6.63 -5.74 3.02
N GLU A 23 -7.09 -6.98 3.19
CA GLU A 23 -6.32 -8.01 3.91
C GLU A 23 -5.70 -8.99 2.93
N PHE A 24 -4.47 -9.43 3.20
CA PHE A 24 -3.70 -10.30 2.31
C PHE A 24 -3.15 -11.54 3.01
N ASN A 25 -3.09 -12.65 2.28
CA ASN A 25 -2.29 -13.81 2.61
C ASN A 25 -0.96 -13.82 1.84
N GLN A 26 0.01 -14.60 2.32
CA GLN A 26 1.31 -14.79 1.68
C GLN A 26 1.86 -16.19 1.96
N SER A 27 2.85 -16.62 1.17
CA SER A 27 3.54 -17.90 1.40
C SER A 27 4.13 -17.99 2.81
N PHE A 28 3.99 -19.15 3.45
CA PHE A 28 4.61 -19.45 4.73
C PHE A 28 5.20 -20.87 4.75
N PRO A 29 6.44 -21.07 5.23
CA PRO A 29 7.06 -22.39 5.29
C PRO A 29 6.53 -23.17 6.50
N PHE A 30 5.41 -23.86 6.33
CA PHE A 30 4.83 -24.70 7.38
C PHE A 30 5.73 -25.91 7.68
N LYS A 31 5.75 -26.34 8.96
CA LYS A 31 6.51 -27.53 9.40
C LYS A 31 5.93 -28.83 8.86
N THR A 32 4.64 -28.85 8.58
CA THR A 32 3.87 -30.00 8.11
C THR A 32 2.79 -29.55 7.12
N GLY A 33 2.42 -30.43 6.19
CA GLY A 33 1.48 -30.15 5.11
C GLY A 33 2.12 -29.38 3.95
N ASP A 34 1.34 -29.17 2.90
CA ASP A 34 1.81 -28.45 1.72
C ASP A 34 1.95 -26.95 2.00
N ALA A 35 3.09 -26.39 1.63
CA ALA A 35 3.36 -24.96 1.64
C ALA A 35 3.47 -24.47 0.20
N ALA A 36 2.67 -23.46 -0.15
CA ALA A 36 2.76 -22.83 -1.45
C ALA A 36 4.09 -22.04 -1.56
N ALA A 37 4.80 -22.23 -2.67
CA ALA A 37 6.01 -21.49 -2.96
C ALA A 37 5.67 -20.00 -3.18
N PRO A 38 6.55 -19.06 -2.79
CA PRO A 38 6.34 -17.65 -3.04
C PRO A 38 6.22 -17.36 -4.55
N VAL A 39 5.17 -16.65 -4.94
CA VAL A 39 4.93 -16.19 -6.32
C VAL A 39 5.38 -14.74 -6.43
N ALA A 40 6.40 -14.48 -7.25
CA ALA A 40 7.05 -13.16 -7.31
C ALA A 40 6.12 -12.07 -7.89
N GLU A 41 5.26 -12.45 -8.82
CA GLU A 41 4.27 -11.60 -9.48
C GLU A 41 3.15 -11.18 -8.52
N CYS A 42 2.80 -12.05 -7.57
CA CYS A 42 1.74 -11.83 -6.59
C CYS A 42 2.15 -12.37 -5.20
N PRO A 43 3.06 -11.66 -4.49
CA PRO A 43 3.55 -12.10 -3.18
C PRO A 43 2.51 -11.97 -2.07
N PHE A 44 1.51 -11.10 -2.26
CA PHE A 44 0.42 -10.83 -1.34
C PHE A 44 -0.91 -11.08 -2.06
N GLU A 45 -1.56 -12.20 -1.75
CA GLU A 45 -2.86 -12.57 -2.31
C GLU A 45 -3.98 -11.95 -1.48
N ILE A 46 -4.90 -11.22 -2.10
CA ILE A 46 -5.99 -10.56 -1.37
C ILE A 46 -7.00 -11.60 -0.88
N ILE A 47 -7.33 -11.55 0.41
CA ILE A 47 -8.31 -12.44 1.08
C ILE A 47 -9.53 -11.69 1.62
N GLN A 48 -9.49 -10.36 1.68
CA GLN A 48 -10.65 -9.51 1.96
C GLN A 48 -10.52 -8.17 1.23
N ILE A 49 -11.61 -7.70 0.64
CA ILE A 49 -11.75 -6.33 0.10
C ILE A 49 -12.81 -5.61 0.93
N GLY A 50 -12.43 -4.52 1.60
CA GLY A 50 -13.34 -3.64 2.31
C GLY A 50 -13.31 -2.25 1.70
N ALA A 51 -14.47 -1.68 1.39
CA ALA A 51 -14.53 -0.34 0.87
C ALA A 51 -15.76 0.46 1.32
N VAL A 52 -15.59 1.77 1.35
CA VAL A 52 -16.63 2.77 1.60
C VAL A 52 -16.65 3.75 0.44
N LYS A 53 -17.83 3.98 -0.12
CA LYS A 53 -18.04 4.97 -1.18
C LYS A 53 -18.50 6.27 -0.53
N LEU A 54 -17.74 7.33 -0.74
CA LEU A 54 -18.11 8.69 -0.33
C LEU A 54 -18.49 9.51 -1.56
N ASN A 55 -19.45 10.40 -1.39
CA ASN A 55 -19.75 11.43 -2.36
C ASN A 55 -18.73 12.59 -2.27
N GLN A 56 -18.92 13.61 -3.11
CA GLN A 56 -18.08 14.82 -3.19
C GLN A 56 -17.98 15.59 -1.86
N SER A 57 -18.98 15.46 -1.00
CA SER A 57 -19.05 16.10 0.32
C SER A 57 -18.51 15.20 1.43
N PHE A 58 -17.78 14.13 1.08
CA PHE A 58 -17.23 13.12 1.98
C PHE A 58 -18.27 12.32 2.76
N GLN A 59 -19.55 12.42 2.38
CA GLN A 59 -20.60 11.65 3.03
C GLN A 59 -20.62 10.24 2.47
N GLN A 60 -20.68 9.26 3.37
CA GLN A 60 -20.84 7.86 3.01
C GLN A 60 -22.19 7.61 2.32
N ILE A 61 -22.14 6.98 1.15
CA ILE A 61 -23.31 6.62 0.36
C ILE A 61 -23.45 5.12 0.14
N ASP A 62 -22.39 4.33 0.32
CA ASP A 62 -22.41 2.88 0.08
C ASP A 62 -21.20 2.18 0.74
N THR A 63 -21.28 0.87 0.93
CA THR A 63 -20.18 0.03 1.42
C THR A 63 -20.04 -1.26 0.62
N PHE A 64 -18.83 -1.81 0.59
CA PHE A 64 -18.51 -3.07 -0.05
C PHE A 64 -17.65 -3.92 0.86
N ASN A 65 -17.97 -5.21 0.98
CA ASN A 65 -17.16 -6.16 1.72
C ASN A 65 -17.20 -7.51 1.00
N ALA A 66 -16.03 -8.06 0.68
CA ALA A 66 -15.92 -9.36 0.06
C ALA A 66 -14.78 -10.15 0.72
N MET A 67 -15.10 -11.29 1.30
CA MET A 67 -14.11 -12.32 1.65
C MET A 67 -13.75 -13.10 0.39
N ILE A 68 -12.49 -13.51 0.26
CA ILE A 68 -11.95 -14.15 -0.94
C ILE A 68 -11.26 -15.45 -0.58
N GLN A 69 -11.66 -16.54 -1.23
CA GLN A 69 -10.99 -17.83 -1.06
C GLN A 69 -9.61 -17.77 -1.74
N PRO A 70 -8.50 -17.97 -1.00
CA PRO A 70 -7.16 -17.93 -1.58
C PRO A 70 -6.92 -19.12 -2.51
N GLN A 71 -6.30 -18.87 -3.66
CA GLN A 71 -5.94 -19.85 -4.68
C GLN A 71 -4.42 -19.96 -4.86
N ILE A 72 -3.67 -18.89 -4.62
CA ILE A 72 -2.19 -18.84 -4.71
C ILE A 72 -1.56 -19.41 -3.44
N TYR A 73 -2.04 -18.98 -2.29
CA TYR A 73 -1.61 -19.43 -0.97
C TYR A 73 -2.80 -20.02 -0.20
N PRO A 74 -3.24 -21.27 -0.49
CA PRO A 74 -4.49 -21.82 0.05
C PRO A 74 -4.54 -21.96 1.58
N ARG A 75 -3.39 -21.96 2.25
CA ARG A 75 -3.28 -22.03 3.71
C ARG A 75 -2.88 -20.68 4.26
N LEU A 76 -3.64 -20.19 5.24
CA LEU A 76 -3.45 -18.87 5.82
C LEU A 76 -2.15 -18.77 6.63
N HIS A 77 -1.40 -17.70 6.41
CA HIS A 77 -0.20 -17.41 7.19
C HIS A 77 -0.58 -17.20 8.67
N PRO A 78 0.06 -17.87 9.65
CA PRO A 78 -0.38 -17.84 11.05
C PRO A 78 -0.42 -16.44 11.69
N PHE A 79 0.49 -15.54 11.28
CA PHE A 79 0.44 -14.14 11.71
C PHE A 79 -0.77 -13.39 11.14
N VAL A 80 -1.16 -13.65 9.89
CA VAL A 80 -2.32 -13.01 9.24
C VAL A 80 -3.58 -13.46 9.97
N GLU A 81 -3.76 -14.76 10.16
CA GLU A 81 -4.86 -15.33 10.96
C GLU A 81 -4.96 -14.68 12.35
N LYS A 82 -3.82 -14.53 13.03
CA LYS A 82 -3.78 -13.93 14.37
C LYS A 82 -4.22 -12.47 14.39
N ILE A 83 -3.81 -11.65 13.42
CA ILE A 83 -4.09 -10.21 13.45
C ILE A 83 -5.49 -9.90 12.93
N THR A 84 -5.95 -10.59 11.87
CA THR A 84 -7.23 -10.32 11.23
C THR A 84 -8.39 -11.12 11.84
N GLY A 85 -8.09 -12.23 12.52
CA GLY A 85 -9.10 -13.18 12.98
C GLY A 85 -9.79 -13.97 11.86
N ILE A 86 -9.33 -13.82 10.61
CA ILE A 86 -9.78 -14.63 9.48
C ILE A 86 -9.20 -16.04 9.63
N THR A 87 -10.00 -17.08 9.43
CA THR A 87 -9.54 -18.48 9.45
C THR A 87 -9.68 -19.13 8.08
N ASP A 88 -8.95 -20.22 7.84
CA ASP A 88 -9.07 -21.02 6.61
C ASP A 88 -10.53 -21.48 6.39
N GLU A 89 -11.26 -21.81 7.45
CA GLU A 89 -12.68 -22.21 7.38
C GLU A 89 -13.59 -21.06 6.93
N LYS A 90 -13.31 -19.82 7.36
CA LYS A 90 -14.09 -18.64 6.96
C LYS A 90 -13.89 -18.30 5.48
N LEU A 91 -12.71 -18.61 4.94
CA LEU A 91 -12.34 -18.38 3.54
C LEU A 91 -12.85 -19.47 2.60
N LYS A 92 -13.12 -20.67 3.11
CA LYS A 92 -13.61 -21.80 2.31
C LYS A 92 -14.99 -21.52 1.72
N GLY A 93 -15.11 -21.61 0.39
CA GLY A 93 -16.37 -21.40 -0.33
C GLY A 93 -16.74 -19.93 -0.52
N GLN A 94 -15.84 -19.00 -0.17
CA GLN A 94 -15.98 -17.58 -0.53
C GLN A 94 -15.70 -17.35 -2.02
N LEU A 95 -15.88 -16.12 -2.49
CA LEU A 95 -15.64 -15.74 -3.88
C LEU A 95 -14.18 -15.98 -4.29
N SER A 96 -13.95 -16.26 -5.56
CA SER A 96 -12.61 -16.11 -6.15
C SER A 96 -12.23 -14.63 -6.24
N PHE A 97 -10.94 -14.32 -6.36
CA PHE A 97 -10.50 -12.94 -6.55
C PHE A 97 -11.12 -12.30 -7.79
N THR A 98 -11.27 -13.06 -8.88
CA THR A 98 -11.89 -12.59 -10.12
C THR A 98 -13.33 -12.14 -9.92
N GLU A 99 -14.15 -12.93 -9.23
CA GLU A 99 -15.55 -12.58 -8.94
C GLU A 99 -15.65 -11.39 -7.98
N ALA A 100 -14.84 -11.39 -6.92
CA ALA A 100 -14.80 -10.28 -5.97
C ALA A 100 -14.38 -8.97 -6.64
N PHE A 101 -13.40 -9.02 -7.56
CA PHE A 101 -12.97 -7.84 -8.33
C PHE A 101 -14.06 -7.32 -9.28
N GLN A 102 -14.79 -8.21 -9.96
CA GLN A 102 -15.91 -7.80 -10.83
C GLN A 102 -17.02 -7.12 -10.03
N ASN A 103 -17.34 -7.67 -8.84
CA ASN A 103 -18.29 -7.06 -7.93
C ASN A 103 -17.78 -5.72 -7.40
N PHE A 104 -16.49 -5.61 -7.09
CA PHE A 104 -15.87 -4.36 -6.64
C PHE A 104 -15.87 -3.29 -7.74
N ALA A 105 -15.55 -3.64 -8.99
CA ALA A 105 -15.65 -2.73 -10.13
C ALA A 105 -17.09 -2.25 -10.34
N SER A 106 -18.07 -3.16 -10.23
CA SER A 106 -19.50 -2.81 -10.30
C SER A 106 -19.92 -1.88 -9.16
N PHE A 107 -19.38 -2.09 -7.95
CA PHE A 107 -19.55 -1.20 -6.81
C PHE A 107 -18.99 0.19 -7.08
N ILE A 108 -17.78 0.31 -7.64
CA ILE A 108 -17.21 1.61 -8.03
C ILE A 108 -18.13 2.33 -9.04
N GLY A 109 -18.64 1.59 -10.01
CA GLY A 109 -19.53 2.09 -11.05
C GLY A 109 -18.81 2.87 -12.14
N ASN A 110 -19.59 3.58 -12.96
CA ASN A 110 -19.10 4.28 -14.16
C ASN A 110 -18.88 5.78 -13.94
N GLU A 111 -19.14 6.30 -12.74
CA GLU A 111 -18.87 7.70 -12.39
C GLU A 111 -17.37 7.91 -12.17
N ASP A 112 -16.91 9.16 -12.27
CA ASP A 112 -15.51 9.48 -11.97
C ASP A 112 -15.20 9.11 -10.51
N ALA A 113 -14.15 8.32 -10.32
CA ALA A 113 -13.77 7.82 -9.01
C ALA A 113 -12.28 7.99 -8.73
N ILE A 114 -11.95 8.10 -7.44
CA ILE A 114 -10.58 8.07 -6.92
C ILE A 114 -10.52 7.01 -5.81
N LEU A 115 -9.55 6.11 -5.88
CA LEU A 115 -9.27 5.16 -4.81
C LEU A 115 -8.57 5.88 -3.65
N CYS A 116 -9.04 5.71 -2.43
CA CYS A 116 -8.46 6.33 -1.24
C CYS A 116 -8.00 5.22 -0.29
N THR A 117 -6.73 5.17 0.05
CA THR A 117 -6.17 4.13 0.94
C THR A 117 -5.45 4.79 2.11
N TRP A 118 -5.33 4.10 3.24
CA TRP A 118 -4.54 4.66 4.36
C TRP A 118 -3.06 4.76 3.97
N GLY A 119 -2.49 3.72 3.37
CA GLY A 119 -1.11 3.68 2.90
C GLY A 119 -0.97 3.65 1.38
N THR A 120 0.22 3.35 0.88
CA THR A 120 0.44 3.12 -0.57
C THR A 120 0.40 1.65 -0.98
N ASP A 121 0.35 0.74 0.00
CA ASP A 121 0.63 -0.66 -0.25
C ASP A 121 -0.59 -1.40 -0.82
N ASP A 122 -1.80 -1.02 -0.40
CA ASP A 122 -3.06 -1.56 -0.92
C ASP A 122 -3.19 -1.39 -2.42
N ILE A 123 -2.86 -0.20 -2.96
CA ILE A 123 -2.90 0.07 -4.40
C ILE A 123 -1.94 -0.85 -5.16
N LYS A 124 -0.72 -1.05 -4.64
CA LYS A 124 0.26 -1.93 -5.29
C LYS A 124 -0.23 -3.38 -5.27
N SER A 125 -0.74 -3.85 -4.13
CA SER A 125 -1.26 -5.21 -3.98
C SER A 125 -2.50 -5.46 -4.84
N LEU A 126 -3.43 -4.51 -4.89
CA LEU A 126 -4.62 -4.55 -5.76
C LEU A 126 -4.23 -4.76 -7.21
N PHE A 127 -3.39 -3.88 -7.77
CA PHE A 127 -2.99 -3.97 -9.16
C PHE A 127 -2.12 -5.19 -9.46
N ARG A 128 -1.33 -5.70 -8.49
CA ARG A 128 -0.62 -6.99 -8.65
C ARG A 128 -1.59 -8.17 -8.80
N ASN A 129 -2.62 -8.23 -7.97
CA ASN A 129 -3.62 -9.30 -8.06
C ASN A 129 -4.41 -9.19 -9.38
N ILE A 130 -4.84 -7.99 -9.78
CA ILE A 130 -5.50 -7.73 -11.07
C ILE A 130 -4.65 -8.26 -12.24
N LEU A 131 -3.36 -7.90 -12.27
CA LEU A 131 -2.43 -8.34 -13.31
C LEU A 131 -2.16 -9.84 -13.28
N TYR A 132 -1.98 -10.43 -12.08
CA TYR A 132 -1.74 -11.86 -11.90
C TYR A 132 -2.90 -12.70 -12.44
N TYR A 133 -4.13 -12.32 -12.12
CA TYR A 133 -5.35 -12.96 -12.61
C TYR A 133 -5.75 -12.52 -14.03
N LYS A 134 -4.90 -11.74 -14.73
CA LYS A 134 -5.09 -11.27 -16.11
C LYS A 134 -6.40 -10.51 -16.32
N LEU A 135 -6.80 -9.74 -15.32
CA LEU A 135 -8.00 -8.90 -15.34
C LEU A 135 -7.68 -7.53 -15.95
N ASP A 136 -8.70 -6.86 -16.51
CA ASP A 136 -8.52 -5.56 -17.14
C ASP A 136 -8.31 -4.46 -16.08
N THR A 137 -7.13 -3.86 -16.09
CA THR A 137 -6.78 -2.76 -15.17
C THR A 137 -7.59 -1.49 -15.40
N ASN A 138 -8.26 -1.36 -16.55
CA ASN A 138 -9.12 -0.21 -16.87
C ASN A 138 -10.56 -0.38 -16.35
N SER A 139 -10.89 -1.55 -15.78
CA SER A 139 -12.20 -1.78 -15.14
C SER A 139 -12.41 -0.95 -13.87
N ILE A 140 -11.34 -0.34 -13.33
CA ILE A 140 -11.37 0.58 -12.21
C ILE A 140 -10.47 1.79 -12.48
N THR A 141 -10.69 2.87 -11.76
CA THR A 141 -9.82 4.06 -11.81
C THR A 141 -8.38 3.72 -11.40
N ASN A 142 -7.41 4.36 -12.04
CA ASN A 142 -6.00 4.32 -11.65
C ASN A 142 -5.57 5.57 -10.86
N LYS A 143 -6.51 6.48 -10.57
CA LYS A 143 -6.29 7.62 -9.69
C LYS A 143 -6.41 7.16 -8.24
N TYR A 144 -5.44 7.53 -7.41
CA TYR A 144 -5.48 7.21 -5.99
C TYR A 144 -4.98 8.33 -5.08
N LEU A 145 -5.41 8.29 -3.83
CA LEU A 145 -5.06 9.19 -2.74
C LEU A 145 -4.56 8.38 -1.55
N ASN A 146 -3.54 8.91 -0.89
CA ASN A 146 -3.07 8.42 0.40
C ASN A 146 -3.68 9.33 1.48
N VAL A 147 -4.66 8.80 2.22
CA VAL A 147 -5.39 9.51 3.28
C VAL A 147 -4.48 9.83 4.47
N GLN A 148 -3.51 8.96 4.79
CA GLN A 148 -2.55 9.19 5.88
C GLN A 148 -1.76 10.48 5.68
N LYS A 149 -1.45 10.90 4.44
CA LYS A 149 -0.76 12.20 4.22
C LYS A 149 -1.60 13.38 4.69
N TYR A 150 -2.90 13.37 4.41
CA TYR A 150 -3.84 14.40 4.83
C TYR A 150 -4.02 14.38 6.35
N ALA A 151 -4.18 13.19 6.93
CA ALA A 151 -4.29 13.01 8.38
C ALA A 151 -3.02 13.48 9.12
N SER A 152 -1.82 13.10 8.66
CA SER A 152 -0.55 13.55 9.23
C SER A 152 -0.42 15.07 9.19
N ALA A 153 -0.80 15.72 8.07
CA ALA A 153 -0.75 17.17 7.93
C ALA A 153 -1.74 17.85 8.90
N TYR A 154 -2.97 17.35 8.99
CA TYR A 154 -4.01 17.86 9.90
C TYR A 154 -3.58 17.76 11.37
N LEU A 155 -2.99 16.62 11.75
CA LEU A 155 -2.48 16.36 13.11
C LEU A 155 -1.12 17.04 13.39
N LYS A 156 -0.56 17.80 12.43
CA LYS A 156 0.73 18.50 12.54
C LYS A 156 1.91 17.58 12.85
N TYR A 157 1.88 16.35 12.34
CA TYR A 157 3.03 15.45 12.37
C TYR A 157 4.15 15.98 11.46
N GLU A 158 5.40 15.79 11.89
CA GLU A 158 6.56 16.18 11.08
C GLU A 158 6.55 15.48 9.71
N ALA A 159 6.96 16.21 8.67
CA ALA A 159 7.11 15.65 7.34
C ALA A 159 8.01 14.40 7.35
N GLY A 160 7.52 13.29 6.82
CA GLY A 160 8.22 12.00 6.82
C GLY A 160 7.84 11.05 7.96
N LYS A 161 7.07 11.49 8.97
CA LYS A 161 6.47 10.61 9.96
C LYS A 161 5.07 10.18 9.53
N ALA A 162 4.86 8.88 9.41
CA ALA A 162 3.61 8.26 8.97
C ALA A 162 2.83 7.74 10.19
N ILE A 163 1.67 8.32 10.48
CA ILE A 163 0.81 7.88 11.59
C ILE A 163 -0.01 6.64 11.18
N GLY A 164 -0.02 5.59 12.02
CA GLY A 164 -0.87 4.41 11.78
C GLY A 164 -2.36 4.74 11.95
N LEU A 165 -3.24 4.04 11.23
CA LEU A 165 -4.69 4.30 11.23
C LEU A 165 -5.26 4.33 12.65
N LYS A 166 -5.00 3.28 13.43
CA LYS A 166 -5.43 3.19 14.82
C LYS A 166 -5.01 4.39 15.67
N ASN A 167 -3.78 4.88 15.51
CA ASN A 167 -3.30 6.03 16.26
C ASN A 167 -4.02 7.31 15.82
N ALA A 168 -4.23 7.50 14.51
CA ALA A 168 -4.98 8.63 14.00
C ALA A 168 -6.43 8.64 14.49
N VAL A 169 -7.10 7.48 14.49
CA VAL A 169 -8.47 7.32 15.03
C VAL A 169 -8.52 7.75 16.50
N ILE A 170 -7.56 7.30 17.31
CA ILE A 170 -7.45 7.65 18.74
C ILE A 170 -7.21 9.16 18.92
N GLU A 171 -6.25 9.74 18.20
CA GLU A 171 -5.89 11.17 18.34
C GLU A 171 -7.00 12.10 17.87
N LEU A 172 -7.73 11.71 16.81
CA LEU A 172 -8.89 12.44 16.30
C LEU A 172 -10.16 12.20 17.13
N LYS A 173 -10.08 11.37 18.18
CA LYS A 173 -11.21 11.04 19.07
C LYS A 173 -12.42 10.49 18.33
N ILE A 174 -12.16 9.74 17.26
CA ILE A 174 -13.19 8.97 16.56
C ILE A 174 -13.57 7.79 17.45
N GLU A 175 -14.87 7.55 17.60
CA GLU A 175 -15.38 6.42 18.39
C GLU A 175 -14.85 5.09 17.83
N ILE A 176 -14.35 4.23 18.72
CA ILE A 176 -13.77 2.92 18.39
C ILE A 176 -14.77 1.83 18.79
N ASP A 177 -15.65 1.50 17.87
CA ASP A 177 -16.72 0.52 17.99
C ASP A 177 -16.53 -0.71 17.07
N LEU A 178 -15.63 -0.61 16.10
CA LEU A 178 -15.29 -1.65 15.14
C LEU A 178 -13.88 -2.23 15.41
N PRO A 179 -13.63 -3.51 15.12
CA PRO A 179 -12.28 -4.08 15.20
C PRO A 179 -11.34 -3.45 14.17
N PHE A 180 -10.04 -3.44 14.49
CA PHE A 180 -8.97 -3.16 13.52
C PHE A 180 -8.50 -4.46 12.88
N HIS A 181 -7.86 -4.38 11.70
CA HIS A 181 -7.46 -5.54 10.90
C HIS A 181 -8.65 -6.34 10.33
N ASP A 182 -9.74 -5.63 10.08
CA ASP A 182 -10.83 -6.07 9.20
C ASP A 182 -10.95 -5.01 8.10
N ALA A 183 -10.86 -5.43 6.84
CA ALA A 183 -10.75 -4.49 5.73
C ALA A 183 -11.93 -3.51 5.65
N LEU A 184 -13.17 -3.95 5.93
CA LEU A 184 -14.31 -3.03 5.87
C LEU A 184 -14.24 -2.04 7.04
N CYS A 185 -13.92 -2.52 8.24
CA CYS A 185 -13.82 -1.68 9.43
C CYS A 185 -12.72 -0.63 9.27
N ASP A 186 -11.56 -1.01 8.75
CA ASP A 186 -10.44 -0.09 8.52
C ASP A 186 -10.73 0.91 7.37
N ALA A 187 -11.49 0.49 6.35
CA ALA A 187 -12.04 1.42 5.35
C ALA A 187 -13.04 2.42 5.96
N ILE A 188 -13.90 1.99 6.89
CA ILE A 188 -14.83 2.87 7.62
C ILE A 188 -14.06 3.87 8.48
N TYR A 189 -13.05 3.42 9.23
CA TYR A 189 -12.22 4.34 10.01
C TYR A 189 -11.47 5.33 9.12
N THR A 190 -10.90 4.86 8.01
CA THR A 190 -10.23 5.72 7.03
C THR A 190 -11.21 6.75 6.45
N ALA A 191 -12.45 6.36 6.16
CA ALA A 191 -13.49 7.26 5.68
C ALA A 191 -13.86 8.32 6.72
N LYS A 192 -14.07 7.93 7.99
CA LYS A 192 -14.33 8.85 9.11
C LYS A 192 -13.18 9.86 9.29
N VAL A 193 -11.93 9.40 9.19
CA VAL A 193 -10.76 10.28 9.22
C VAL A 193 -10.77 11.24 8.02
N PHE A 194 -11.06 10.74 6.83
CA PHE A 194 -11.03 11.53 5.61
C PHE A 194 -12.12 12.63 5.61
N GLU A 195 -13.32 12.29 6.06
CA GLU A 195 -14.43 13.24 6.27
C GLU A 195 -14.08 14.32 7.30
N LEU A 196 -13.44 13.95 8.41
CA LEU A 196 -13.04 14.89 9.46
C LEU A 196 -11.93 15.83 8.99
N VAL A 197 -10.90 15.29 8.32
CA VAL A 197 -9.77 16.07 7.82
C VAL A 197 -10.20 17.04 6.72
N HIS A 198 -11.16 16.63 5.88
CA HIS A 198 -11.81 17.44 4.84
C HIS A 198 -10.82 18.35 4.07
N PRO A 199 -9.85 17.77 3.33
CA PRO A 199 -8.82 18.57 2.68
C PRO A 199 -9.41 19.51 1.62
N GLU A 200 -9.01 20.78 1.65
CA GLU A 200 -9.45 21.81 0.69
C GLU A 200 -8.99 21.49 -0.75
N GLU A 201 -7.77 20.95 -0.90
CA GLU A 201 -7.22 20.51 -2.17
C GLU A 201 -6.97 19.00 -2.19
N ILE A 202 -7.51 18.35 -3.21
CA ILE A 202 -7.32 16.94 -3.49
C ILE A 202 -6.54 16.79 -4.79
N ILE A 203 -5.34 16.21 -4.69
CA ILE A 203 -4.44 15.99 -5.81
C ILE A 203 -4.17 14.49 -5.92
N PRO A 204 -4.95 13.75 -6.73
CA PRO A 204 -4.76 12.32 -6.89
C PRO A 204 -3.48 12.02 -7.66
N THR A 205 -2.81 10.94 -7.27
CA THR A 205 -1.70 10.37 -8.04
C THR A 205 -2.25 9.38 -9.05
N THR A 206 -1.69 9.33 -10.25
CA THR A 206 -2.01 8.28 -11.23
C THR A 206 -1.06 7.10 -11.05
N PHE A 207 -1.60 5.94 -10.69
CA PHE A 207 -0.84 4.69 -10.65
C PHE A 207 -0.64 4.15 -12.07
N LYS A 208 0.58 3.69 -12.37
CA LYS A 208 0.91 3.06 -13.66
C LYS A 208 1.18 1.57 -13.43
N PRO A 209 0.23 0.66 -13.71
CA PRO A 209 0.42 -0.78 -13.45
C PRO A 209 1.66 -1.37 -14.12
N THR A 210 2.13 -0.78 -15.22
CA THR A 210 3.36 -1.18 -15.92
C THR A 210 4.60 -1.17 -15.03
N VAL A 211 4.65 -0.36 -13.97
CA VAL A 211 5.78 -0.36 -13.02
C VAL A 211 5.88 -1.67 -12.24
N LEU A 212 4.80 -2.42 -12.12
CA LEU A 212 4.76 -3.72 -11.44
C LEU A 212 5.29 -4.86 -12.32
N LEU A 213 5.29 -4.67 -13.65
CA LEU A 213 5.77 -5.65 -14.63
C LEU A 213 7.29 -5.58 -14.82
N VAL A 214 7.94 -4.50 -14.37
CA VAL A 214 9.38 -4.34 -14.49
C VAL A 214 10.07 -5.16 -13.42
N SER A 215 10.71 -6.26 -13.84
CA SER A 215 11.75 -6.93 -13.05
C SER A 215 12.89 -5.93 -12.83
N ILE A 216 12.91 -5.22 -11.69
CA ILE A 216 14.08 -4.46 -11.28
C ILE A 216 15.17 -5.50 -10.99
N PRO A 217 16.31 -5.49 -11.70
CA PRO A 217 17.41 -6.40 -11.38
C PRO A 217 17.76 -6.24 -9.90
N LYS A 218 17.70 -7.32 -9.13
CA LYS A 218 18.14 -7.27 -7.73
C LYS A 218 19.58 -6.78 -7.75
N ALA A 219 19.82 -5.62 -7.14
CA ALA A 219 21.18 -5.12 -7.01
C ALA A 219 22.03 -6.23 -6.37
N PRO A 220 23.21 -6.56 -6.92
CA PRO A 220 24.00 -7.66 -6.42
C PRO A 220 24.25 -7.49 -4.92
N ARG A 221 24.00 -8.58 -4.18
CA ARG A 221 24.27 -8.62 -2.74
C ARG A 221 25.78 -8.60 -2.55
N THR A 222 26.25 -7.72 -1.68
CA THR A 222 27.68 -7.71 -1.32
C THR A 222 28.01 -8.97 -0.54
N ASN A 223 28.98 -9.74 -1.02
CA ASN A 223 29.57 -10.84 -0.27
C ASN A 223 30.54 -10.25 0.78
N THR A 224 30.01 -9.97 1.97
CA THR A 224 30.78 -9.35 3.05
C THR A 224 31.92 -10.26 3.55
N ALA A 225 31.76 -11.59 3.46
CA ALA A 225 32.82 -12.52 3.86
C ALA A 225 34.02 -12.38 2.92
N ALA A 226 33.78 -12.42 1.61
CA ALA A 226 34.85 -12.23 0.61
C ALA A 226 35.52 -10.85 0.72
N LEU A 227 34.75 -9.79 1.00
CA LEU A 227 35.31 -8.45 1.25
C LEU A 227 36.26 -8.44 2.46
N LEU A 228 35.87 -9.06 3.57
CA LEU A 228 36.70 -9.10 4.78
C LEU A 228 37.94 -9.98 4.60
N VAL A 229 37.83 -11.09 3.87
CA VAL A 229 38.98 -11.93 3.50
C VAL A 229 39.96 -11.11 2.67
N HIS A 230 39.49 -10.43 1.62
CA HIS A 230 40.33 -9.60 0.77
C HIS A 230 41.09 -8.51 1.54
N ILE A 231 40.44 -7.82 2.49
CA ILE A 231 41.13 -6.81 3.31
C ILE A 231 42.09 -7.46 4.31
N SER A 232 41.77 -8.64 4.86
CA SER A 232 42.70 -9.37 5.73
C SER A 232 43.97 -9.77 4.98
N ASP A 233 43.82 -10.23 3.74
CA ASP A 233 44.94 -10.58 2.85
C ASP A 233 45.81 -9.35 2.55
N LEU A 234 45.20 -8.20 2.25
CA LEU A 234 45.91 -6.93 2.02
C LEU A 234 46.68 -6.44 3.25
N MET A 235 46.20 -6.77 4.45
CA MET A 235 46.84 -6.38 5.70
C MET A 235 47.83 -7.43 6.22
N GLU A 236 47.93 -8.58 5.55
CA GLU A 236 48.76 -9.73 5.94
C GLU A 236 48.49 -10.21 7.38
N ARG A 237 47.26 -9.98 7.88
CA ARG A 237 46.83 -10.41 9.22
C ARG A 237 45.32 -10.46 9.31
N GLU A 238 44.83 -11.13 10.34
CA GLU A 238 43.40 -11.07 10.65
C GLU A 238 42.95 -9.67 11.07
N LEU A 239 41.76 -9.30 10.60
CA LEU A 239 41.06 -8.10 11.05
C LEU A 239 40.44 -8.31 12.43
N THR A 240 40.63 -7.32 13.29
CA THR A 240 39.93 -7.22 14.58
C THR A 240 38.43 -7.01 14.37
N SER A 241 37.64 -7.27 15.42
CA SER A 241 36.18 -7.04 15.40
C SER A 241 35.80 -5.60 15.07
N GLN A 242 36.62 -4.63 15.46
CA GLN A 242 36.41 -3.22 15.18
C GLN A 242 36.70 -2.88 13.72
N GLU A 243 37.81 -3.38 13.16
CA GLU A 243 38.15 -3.20 11.75
C GLU A 243 37.10 -3.83 10.82
N LYS A 244 36.63 -5.04 11.14
CA LYS A 244 35.51 -5.68 10.43
C LYS A 244 34.24 -4.81 10.41
N LYS A 245 33.96 -4.05 11.48
CA LYS A 245 32.82 -3.12 11.52
C LYS A 245 33.08 -1.88 10.66
N ILE A 246 34.26 -1.27 10.80
CA ILE A 246 34.64 -0.07 10.04
C ILE A 246 34.65 -0.35 8.53
N THR A 247 35.21 -1.48 8.09
CA THR A 247 35.20 -1.90 6.68
C THR A 247 33.79 -1.99 6.12
N LYS A 248 32.86 -2.61 6.86
CA LYS A 248 31.46 -2.72 6.42
C LYS A 248 30.83 -1.33 6.29
N ILE A 249 30.99 -0.49 7.30
CA ILE A 249 30.44 0.87 7.34
C ILE A 249 30.98 1.69 6.15
N ALA A 250 32.30 1.72 5.95
CA ALA A 250 32.93 2.46 4.87
C ALA A 250 32.45 1.98 3.49
N TYR A 251 32.37 0.66 3.27
CA TYR A 251 31.87 0.10 2.03
C TYR A 251 30.41 0.49 1.76
N PHE A 252 29.52 0.37 2.76
CA PHE A 252 28.11 0.72 2.60
C PHE A 252 27.90 2.23 2.38
N LEU A 253 28.66 3.07 3.07
CA LEU A 253 28.62 4.53 2.88
C LEU A 253 29.11 4.93 1.47
N GLY A 254 30.17 4.30 0.98
CA GLY A 254 30.66 4.50 -0.40
C GLY A 254 29.67 4.01 -1.45
N ARG A 255 29.10 2.81 -1.28
CA ARG A 255 28.03 2.28 -2.15
C ARG A 255 26.79 3.17 -2.16
N GLY A 256 26.51 3.84 -1.05
CA GLY A 256 25.41 4.79 -0.91
C GLY A 256 25.73 6.21 -1.40
N HIS A 257 26.91 6.45 -1.99
CA HIS A 257 27.36 7.78 -2.43
C HIS A 257 27.29 8.85 -1.33
N ALA A 258 27.38 8.44 -0.05
CA ALA A 258 27.08 9.30 1.09
C ALA A 258 28.05 10.50 1.24
N PHE A 259 29.22 10.42 0.61
CA PHE A 259 30.26 11.44 0.65
C PHE A 259 30.78 11.82 -0.74
N ASP A 260 30.00 11.55 -1.79
CA ASP A 260 30.36 11.99 -3.13
C ASP A 260 30.38 13.52 -3.18
N ALA A 261 31.47 14.08 -3.67
CA ALA A 261 31.55 15.52 -3.86
C ALA A 261 30.56 15.94 -4.97
N PRO A 262 29.82 17.06 -4.79
CA PRO A 262 29.03 17.60 -5.88
C PRO A 262 29.94 17.91 -7.08
N ALA A 263 29.42 17.71 -8.29
CA ALA A 263 30.16 18.00 -9.51
C ALA A 263 30.60 19.48 -9.49
N SER A 264 31.90 19.70 -9.36
CA SER A 264 32.47 21.05 -9.40
C SER A 264 32.25 21.64 -10.80
N GLU A 265 31.78 22.90 -10.86
CA GLU A 265 31.84 23.76 -12.04
C GLU A 265 33.31 23.90 -12.47
N LYS A 266 33.83 22.96 -13.25
CA LYS A 266 35.14 23.08 -13.87
C LYS A 266 35.04 24.04 -15.06
N ASN A 267 35.77 25.15 -14.92
CA ASN A 267 36.22 26.11 -15.94
C ASN A 267 35.45 27.44 -16.05
N LYS A 268 35.63 28.32 -15.05
CA LYS A 268 35.82 29.76 -15.29
C LYS A 268 37.11 30.23 -14.64
N LYS A 269 38.24 29.96 -15.31
CA LYS A 269 39.48 30.78 -15.28
C LYS A 269 40.54 30.10 -16.15
N LYS A 270 40.50 30.41 -17.45
CA LYS A 270 41.71 30.69 -18.21
C LYS A 270 41.56 32.12 -18.72
N ARG A 271 42.26 33.04 -18.06
CA ARG A 271 42.73 34.27 -18.68
C ARG A 271 44.02 33.92 -19.39
#